data_AF-A0A2N4TVN9-F1
#
_entry.id   AF-A0A2N4TVN9-F1
#
_cell.length_a   1.000
_cell.length_b   1.000
_cell.length_c   1.000
_cell.angle_alpha   90.00
_cell.angle_beta   90.00
_cell.angle_gamma   90.00
#
_symmetry.space_group_name_H-M   'P 1'
#
loop_
_entity.id
_entity.type
_entity.pdbx_description
1 polymer ?
#
loop_
_entity_poly.entity_id
_entity_poly.type
_entity_poly.pdbx_seq_one_letter_code
_entity_poly.pdbx_strand_id
1 'polypeptide(L)'
;MDACTRAQLKLSLGKLRNSRQQAEHAQPVSSPCISVCKMDDARGLCIGCMRTIDEIAAWSTMNDAARLAVWKTLPERACAWLNDAPCA
;
A
#
# COMPACT_ATOMS: atom_id res chain seq x y z
N MET A 1 31.64 32.10 17.14
CA MET A 1 30.49 31.43 16.49
C MET A 1 29.25 32.21 16.83
N ASP A 2 28.78 33.00 15.89
CA ASP A 2 27.69 33.95 16.09
C ASP A 2 26.36 33.26 16.32
N ALA A 3 25.47 33.91 17.07
CA ALA A 3 24.12 33.43 17.33
C ALA A 3 23.36 33.11 16.03
N CYS A 4 23.66 33.85 14.97
CA CYS A 4 23.13 33.64 13.62
C CYS A 4 23.54 32.26 13.05
N THR A 5 24.82 31.89 13.14
CA THR A 5 25.33 30.59 12.65
C THR A 5 24.73 29.42 13.42
N ARG A 6 24.55 29.57 14.74
CA ARG A 6 23.91 28.54 15.58
C ARG A 6 22.44 28.33 15.21
N ALA A 7 21.71 29.41 14.90
CA ALA A 7 20.32 29.33 14.46
C ALA A 7 20.20 28.65 13.08
N GLN A 8 21.09 28.99 12.14
CA GLN A 8 21.16 28.34 10.83
C GLN A 8 21.47 26.84 10.95
N LEU A 9 22.40 26.45 11.83
CA LEU A 9 22.76 25.05 12.04
C LEU A 9 21.58 24.23 12.60
N LYS A 10 20.81 24.78 13.55
CA LYS A 10 19.60 24.13 14.10
C LYS A 10 18.53 23.93 13.02
N LEU A 11 18.32 24.93 12.16
CA LEU A 11 17.35 24.85 11.07
C LEU A 11 17.76 23.77 10.04
N SER A 12 19.04 23.72 9.69
CA SER A 12 19.61 22.71 8.78
C SER A 12 19.51 21.29 9.35
N LEU A 13 19.81 21.10 10.64
CA LEU A 13 19.62 19.81 11.32
C LEU A 13 18.14 19.37 11.32
N GLY A 14 17.21 20.31 11.52
CA GLY A 14 15.77 20.04 11.43
C GLY A 14 15.33 19.57 10.04
N LYS A 15 15.83 20.21 8.97
CA LYS A 15 15.56 19.80 7.59
C LYS A 15 16.07 18.39 7.31
N LEU A 16 17.32 18.09 7.68
CA LEU A 16 17.91 16.76 7.47
C LEU A 16 17.15 15.67 8.20
N ARG A 17 16.71 15.93 9.45
CA ARG A 17 15.89 14.98 10.22
C ARG A 17 14.55 14.70 9.52
N ASN A 18 13.88 15.74 9.02
CA ASN A 18 12.61 15.62 8.30
C ASN A 18 12.79 14.81 6.99
N SER A 19 13.81 15.12 6.20
CA SER A 19 14.11 14.38 4.97
C SER A 19 14.42 12.90 5.23
N ARG A 20 15.10 12.57 6.33
CA ARG A 20 15.37 11.18 6.73
C ARG A 20 14.08 10.44 7.10
N GLN A 21 13.23 11.09 7.90
CA GLN A 21 11.91 10.55 8.24
C GLN A 21 11.05 10.36 6.99
N GLN A 22 11.09 11.28 6.02
CA GLN A 22 10.37 11.12 4.75
C GLN A 22 10.90 9.96 3.91
N ALA A 23 12.21 9.70 3.90
CA ALA A 23 12.79 8.55 3.22
C ALA A 23 12.41 7.22 3.89
N GLU A 24 12.34 7.18 5.23
CA GLU A 24 11.79 6.04 5.98
C GLU A 24 10.28 5.85 5.73
N HIS A 25 9.56 6.93 5.43
CA HIS A 25 8.12 6.94 5.11
C HIS A 25 7.80 6.94 3.62
N ALA A 26 8.78 6.82 2.72
CA ALA A 26 8.56 6.56 1.30
C ALA A 26 8.16 5.09 1.11
N GLN A 27 7.11 4.72 1.86
CA GLN A 27 6.75 3.40 2.33
C GLN A 27 6.48 2.42 1.19
N PRO A 28 6.66 1.11 1.48
CA PRO A 28 6.42 0.00 0.58
C PRO A 28 5.02 0.02 0.00
N VAL A 29 4.88 -0.63 -1.15
CA VAL A 29 3.66 -0.81 -1.95
C VAL A 29 2.38 -0.75 -1.11
N SER A 30 1.59 0.30 -1.30
CA SER A 30 0.34 0.54 -0.56
C SER A 30 -0.65 -0.61 -0.71
N SER A 31 -1.43 -0.86 0.34
CA SER A 31 -2.49 -1.86 0.31
C SER A 31 -3.64 -1.42 -0.62
N PRO A 32 -4.14 -2.28 -1.52
CA PRO A 32 -5.28 -2.00 -2.40
C PRO A 32 -6.64 -2.07 -1.66
N CYS A 33 -6.65 -2.03 -0.33
CA CYS A 33 -7.86 -2.20 0.47
C CYS A 33 -8.69 -0.91 0.54
N ILE A 34 -9.97 -0.98 0.18
CA ILE A 34 -10.93 0.14 0.28
C ILE A 34 -11.82 0.07 1.54
N SER A 35 -11.41 -0.70 2.55
CA SER A 35 -12.17 -0.94 3.78
C SER A 35 -13.54 -1.59 3.58
N VAL A 36 -13.74 -2.28 2.45
CA VAL A 36 -14.90 -3.13 2.18
C VAL A 36 -14.45 -4.58 2.25
N CYS A 37 -14.82 -5.26 3.34
CA CYS A 37 -14.51 -6.68 3.54
C CYS A 37 -15.76 -7.52 3.24
N LYS A 38 -15.97 -7.84 1.96
CA LYS A 38 -17.03 -8.75 1.51
C LYS A 38 -16.41 -9.80 0.59
N MET A 39 -16.48 -11.06 0.99
CA MET A 39 -15.96 -12.17 0.21
C MET A 39 -17.02 -12.66 -0.78
N ASP A 40 -16.56 -12.98 -1.98
CA ASP A 40 -17.30 -13.74 -2.97
C ASP A 40 -16.96 -15.22 -2.78
N ASP A 41 -17.91 -16.01 -2.28
CA ASP A 41 -17.70 -17.44 -2.01
C ASP A 41 -17.53 -18.28 -3.29
N ALA A 42 -18.06 -17.80 -4.42
CA ALA A 42 -17.95 -18.51 -5.70
C ALA A 42 -16.54 -18.42 -6.30
N ARG A 43 -15.85 -17.30 -6.07
CA ARG A 43 -14.52 -17.02 -6.64
C ARG A 43 -13.39 -16.95 -5.61
N GLY A 44 -13.72 -16.92 -4.31
CA GLY A 44 -12.74 -16.79 -3.24
C GLY A 44 -12.01 -15.44 -3.22
N LEU A 45 -12.64 -14.39 -3.78
CA LEU A 45 -12.06 -13.05 -3.89
C LEU A 45 -12.82 -12.05 -3.04
N CYS A 46 -12.12 -11.09 -2.45
CA CYS A 46 -12.74 -9.96 -1.78
C CYS A 46 -13.25 -8.96 -2.82
N ILE A 47 -14.55 -8.66 -2.82
CA ILE A 47 -15.20 -7.76 -3.78
C ILE A 47 -14.64 -6.33 -3.70
N GLY A 48 -14.12 -5.91 -2.53
CA GLY A 48 -13.56 -4.57 -2.36
C GLY A 48 -12.14 -4.43 -2.92
N CYS A 49 -11.28 -5.44 -2.75
CA CYS A 49 -9.85 -5.31 -3.06
C CYS A 49 -9.32 -6.36 -4.05
N MET A 50 -10.18 -7.27 -4.53
CA MET A 50 -9.89 -8.34 -5.49
C MET A 50 -8.72 -9.26 -5.10
N ARG A 51 -8.43 -9.34 -3.80
CA ARG A 51 -7.44 -10.24 -3.20
C ARG A 51 -8.12 -11.48 -2.61
N THR A 52 -7.37 -12.57 -2.54
CA THR A 52 -7.78 -13.79 -1.82
C THR A 52 -7.58 -13.63 -0.31
N ILE A 53 -8.19 -14.51 0.49
CA ILE A 53 -8.01 -14.52 1.95
C ILE A 53 -6.54 -14.73 2.33
N ASP A 54 -5.84 -15.63 1.64
CA ASP A 54 -4.41 -15.86 1.87
C ASP A 54 -3.56 -14.62 1.61
N GLU A 55 -3.85 -13.89 0.53
CA GLU A 55 -3.14 -12.63 0.21
C GLU A 55 -3.44 -11.53 1.24
N ILE A 56 -4.67 -11.49 1.78
CA ILE A 56 -5.05 -10.54 2.83
C ILE A 56 -4.30 -10.88 4.13
N ALA A 57 -4.25 -12.16 4.51
CA ALA A 57 -3.56 -12.62 5.72
C ALA A 57 -2.05 -12.42 5.63
N ALA A 58 -1.45 -12.68 4.46
CA ALA A 58 -0.01 -12.56 4.25
C ALA A 58 0.46 -11.12 3.94
N TRP A 59 -0.44 -10.13 3.77
CA TRP A 59 -0.06 -8.79 3.30
C TRP A 59 1.01 -8.10 4.15
N SER A 60 0.87 -8.19 5.48
CA SER A 60 1.81 -7.59 6.44
C SER A 60 3.20 -8.23 6.41
N THR A 61 3.29 -9.50 6.00
CA THR A 61 4.55 -10.27 5.95
C THR A 61 5.14 -10.38 4.54
N MET A 62 4.34 -10.06 3.50
CA MET A 62 4.80 -10.02 2.11
C MET A 62 5.85 -8.94 1.88
N ASN A 63 6.86 -9.28 1.09
CA ASN A 63 7.85 -8.33 0.59
C ASN A 63 7.28 -7.48 -0.56
N ASP A 64 7.98 -6.40 -0.91
CA ASP A 64 7.51 -5.45 -1.91
C ASP A 64 7.34 -6.07 -3.30
N ALA A 65 8.20 -7.02 -3.68
CA ALA A 65 8.08 -7.72 -4.95
C ALA A 65 6.79 -8.55 -5.03
N ALA A 66 6.42 -9.25 -3.96
CA ALA A 66 5.17 -9.99 -3.85
C ALA A 66 3.96 -9.05 -3.85
N ARG A 67 4.03 -7.92 -3.11
CA ARG A 67 2.97 -6.91 -3.13
C ARG A 67 2.77 -6.32 -4.53
N LEU A 68 3.85 -6.03 -5.27
CA LEU A 68 3.79 -5.58 -6.66
C LEU A 68 3.19 -6.65 -7.57
N ALA A 69 3.52 -7.93 -7.37
CA ALA A 69 2.95 -9.02 -8.14
C ALA A 69 1.43 -9.09 -7.94
N VAL A 70 0.95 -9.02 -6.69
CA VAL A 70 -0.49 -8.95 -6.38
C VAL A 70 -1.13 -7.78 -7.11
N TRP A 71 -0.57 -6.57 -7.02
CA TRP A 71 -1.06 -5.38 -7.71
C TRP A 71 -1.22 -5.55 -9.23
N LYS A 72 -0.29 -6.25 -9.89
CA LYS A 72 -0.37 -6.54 -11.32
C LYS A 72 -1.54 -7.46 -11.68
N THR A 73 -1.93 -8.36 -10.78
CA THR A 73 -3.03 -9.31 -11.02
C THR A 73 -4.42 -8.74 -10.73
N LEU A 74 -4.54 -7.73 -9.86
CA LEU A 74 -5.83 -7.13 -9.49
C LEU A 74 -6.67 -6.61 -10.67
N PRO A 75 -6.13 -5.86 -11.65
CA PRO A 75 -6.96 -5.35 -12.75
C PRO A 75 -7.53 -6.48 -13.61
N GLU A 76 -6.76 -7.55 -13.83
CA GLU A 76 -7.22 -8.72 -14.57
C GLU A 76 -8.32 -9.46 -13.81
N ARG A 77 -8.12 -9.69 -12.50
CA ARG A 77 -9.15 -10.29 -11.63
C ARG A 77 -10.42 -9.46 -11.55
N ALA A 78 -10.30 -8.13 -11.47
CA ALA A 78 -11.44 -7.22 -11.46
C ALA A 78 -12.20 -7.26 -12.80
N CYS A 79 -11.49 -7.25 -13.92
CA CYS A 79 -12.08 -7.38 -15.25
C CYS A 79 -12.84 -8.70 -15.39
N ALA A 80 -12.21 -9.83 -15.04
CA ALA A 80 -12.86 -11.13 -15.04
C ALA A 80 -14.09 -11.17 -14.11
N TRP A 81 -13.97 -10.63 -12.89
CA TRP A 81 -15.08 -10.59 -11.94
C TRP A 81 -16.28 -9.78 -12.46
N LEU A 82 -16.04 -8.64 -13.14
CA LEU A 82 -17.08 -7.81 -13.75
C LEU A 82 -17.75 -8.48 -14.95
N ASN A 83 -16.99 -9.23 -15.76
CA ASN A 83 -17.54 -9.92 -16.93
C ASN A 83 -18.45 -11.09 -16.56
N ASP A 84 -18.13 -11.77 -15.46
CA ASP A 84 -18.88 -12.94 -15.01
C ASP A 84 -19.86 -12.62 -13.87
N ALA A 85 -19.94 -11.39 -13.38
CA ALA A 85 -20.88 -11.05 -12.30
C ALA A 85 -22.32 -11.15 -12.84
N PRO A 86 -23.14 -12.10 -12.38
CA PRO A 86 -24.57 -11.99 -12.64
C PRO A 86 -25.03 -10.66 -12.05
N CYS A 87 -25.65 -9.84 -12.89
CA CYS A 87 -26.32 -8.61 -12.48
C CYS A 87 -27.22 -8.95 -11.28
N ALA A 88 -26.81 -8.52 -10.08
CA ALA A 88 -27.61 -8.60 -8.88
C ALA A 88 -28.58 -7.42 -8.84
#